data_AF-E7C6A1-F1
#
_entry.id   AF-E7C6A1-F1
#
_cell.length_a   1.000
_cell.length_b   1.000
_cell.length_c   1.000
_cell.angle_alpha   90.00
_cell.angle_beta   90.00
_cell.angle_gamma   90.00
#
_symmetry.space_group_name_H-M   'P 1'
#
loop_
_entity.id
_entity.type
_entity.pdbx_description
1 polymer ?
#
loop_
_entity_poly.entity_id
_entity_poly.type
_entity_poly.pdbx_seq_one_letter_code
_entity_poly.pdbx_strand_id
1 'polypeptide(L)' 'MKTTYPIKTICQILDLTERRVRQLVTDGILPKNSERGRYELIPTVKGYIHWLRDRSLLW' A
#
# COMPACT_ATOMS: atom_id res chain seq x y z
N MET A 1 -16.03 -11.75 -0.58
CA MET A 1 -14.79 -12.00 -1.35
C MET A 1 -13.87 -10.80 -1.19
N LYS A 2 -12.59 -11.02 -0.93
CA LYS A 2 -11.59 -9.94 -0.86
C LYS A 2 -11.08 -9.67 -2.28
N THR A 3 -11.44 -8.51 -2.85
CA THR A 3 -10.97 -8.13 -4.19
C THR A 3 -9.51 -7.72 -4.13
N THR A 4 -8.64 -8.46 -4.82
CA THR A 4 -7.20 -8.20 -4.86
C THR A 4 -6.73 -7.74 -6.23
N TYR A 5 -5.78 -6.81 -6.24
CA TYR A 5 -5.21 -6.19 -7.44
C TYR A 5 -3.72 -6.47 -7.54
N PRO A 6 -3.15 -6.57 -8.76
CA PRO A 6 -1.72 -6.75 -8.93
C PRO A 6 -0.95 -5.51 -8.48
N ILE A 7 0.31 -5.69 -8.10
CA ILE A 7 1.19 -4.59 -7.64
C ILE A 7 1.21 -3.39 -8.59
N LYS A 8 1.15 -3.61 -9.91
CA LYS A 8 1.13 -2.54 -10.91
C LYS A 8 -0.08 -1.61 -10.76
N THR A 9 -1.26 -2.15 -10.45
CA THR A 9 -2.46 -1.34 -10.19
C THR A 9 -2.29 -0.51 -8.91
N ILE A 10 -1.69 -1.08 -7.86
CA ILE A 10 -1.39 -0.36 -6.62
C ILE A 10 -0.41 0.79 -6.88
N CYS A 11 0.65 0.53 -7.66
CA CYS A 11 1.62 1.53 -8.07
C CYS A 11 0.96 2.73 -8.77
N GLN A 12 0.04 2.47 -9.71
CA GLN A 12 -0.70 3.53 -10.41
C GLN A 12 -1.61 4.33 -9.48
N ILE A 13 -2.30 3.67 -8.55
CA ILE A 13 -3.25 4.32 -7.63
C ILE A 13 -2.54 5.19 -6.59
N LEU A 14 -1.41 4.71 -6.06
CA LEU A 14 -0.68 5.40 -5.01
C LEU A 14 0.42 6.34 -5.55
N ASP A 15 0.62 6.36 -6.86
CA ASP A 15 1.73 7.06 -7.52
C ASP A 15 3.10 6.65 -6.95
N LEU A 16 3.35 5.33 -6.88
CA LEU A 16 4.55 4.74 -6.30
C LEU A 16 5.21 3.74 -7.24
N THR A 17 6.53 3.59 -7.12
CA THR A 17 7.25 2.46 -7.75
C THR A 17 6.97 1.14 -7.04
N GLU A 18 7.11 0.00 -7.74
CA GLU A 18 6.96 -1.33 -7.11
C GLU A 18 7.94 -1.53 -5.95
N ARG A 19 9.16 -0.99 -6.08
CA ARG A 19 10.18 -1.02 -5.02
C ARG A 19 9.66 -0.34 -3.77
N ARG A 20 9.05 0.85 -3.91
CA ARG A 20 8.52 1.60 -2.78
C ARG A 20 7.33 0.89 -2.14
N VAL A 21 6.42 0.33 -2.94
CA VAL A 21 5.30 -0.48 -2.41
C VAL A 21 5.81 -1.67 -1.60
N ARG A 22 6.79 -2.42 -2.11
CA ARG A 22 7.39 -3.55 -1.39
C ARG A 22 8.09 -3.11 -0.10
N GLN A 23 8.83 -2.01 -0.14
CA GLN A 23 9.47 -1.45 1.05
C GLN A 23 8.42 -1.11 2.13
N LEU A 24 7.33 -0.43 1.77
CA LEU A 24 6.27 -0.10 2.73
C LEU A 24 5.59 -1.35 3.32
N VAL A 25 5.52 -2.45 2.57
CA VAL A 25 5.05 -3.75 3.12
C VAL A 25 6.07 -4.34 4.09
N THR A 26 7.36 -4.31 3.75
CA THR A 26 8.45 -4.76 4.62
C THR A 26 8.49 -3.96 5.92
N ASP A 27 8.29 -2.64 5.82
CA ASP A 27 8.26 -1.71 6.95
C ASP A 27 6.96 -1.83 7.79
N GLY A 28 6.02 -2.71 7.39
CA GLY A 28 4.77 -2.96 8.10
C GLY A 28 3.69 -1.88 7.92
N ILE A 29 3.93 -0.90 7.05
CA ILE A 29 3.01 0.22 6.78
C ILE A 29 1.84 -0.24 5.89
N LEU A 30 2.15 -0.96 4.82
CA LEU A 30 1.14 -1.59 3.98
C LEU A 30 0.89 -3.02 4.45
N PRO A 31 -0.36 -3.51 4.39
CA PRO A 31 -0.67 -4.88 4.77
C PRO A 31 0.09 -5.87 3.90
N LYS A 32 0.51 -6.99 4.49
CA LYS A 32 1.07 -8.11 3.73
C LYS A 32 0.07 -8.59 2.69
N ASN A 33 0.60 -8.97 1.55
CA ASN A 33 -0.17 -9.45 0.42
C ASN A 33 -1.02 -10.67 0.79
N SER A 34 -2.28 -10.66 0.38
CA SER A 34 -3.18 -11.82 0.53
C SER A 34 -2.72 -12.99 -0.36
N GLU A 35 -2.09 -12.68 -1.51
CA GLU A 35 -1.45 -13.61 -2.45
C GLU A 35 -0.20 -12.97 -3.06
N ARG A 36 0.79 -13.77 -3.49
CA ARG A 36 2.07 -13.24 -4.00
C ARG A 36 1.87 -12.18 -5.10
N GLY A 37 2.30 -10.94 -4.84
CA GLY A 37 2.20 -9.83 -5.78
C GLY A 37 0.81 -9.19 -5.91
N ARG A 38 -0.17 -9.61 -5.09
CA ARG A 38 -1.53 -9.05 -5.07
C ARG A 38 -1.88 -8.40 -3.74
N TYR A 39 -2.73 -7.38 -3.79
CA TYR A 39 -3.07 -6.51 -2.66
C TYR A 39 -4.55 -6.22 -2.59
N GLU A 40 -5.10 -6.22 -1.38
CA GLU A 40 -6.45 -5.73 -1.13
C GLU A 40 -6.45 -4.19 -1.20
N LEU A 41 -7.24 -3.62 -2.11
CA LEU A 41 -7.16 -2.19 -2.41
C LEU A 41 -7.43 -1.30 -1.19
N ILE A 42 -8.56 -1.55 -0.50
CA ILE A 42 -9.03 -0.73 0.62
C ILE A 42 -8.00 -0.65 1.76
N PRO A 43 -7.52 -1.77 2.34
CA PRO A 43 -6.55 -1.70 3.44
C PRO A 43 -5.20 -1.16 2.98
N THR A 44 -4.76 -1.41 1.74
CA THR A 44 -3.52 -0.83 1.20
C THR A 44 -3.60 0.69 1.09
N VAL A 45 -4.68 1.22 0.50
CA VAL A 45 -4.88 2.68 0.39
C VAL A 45 -5.01 3.32 1.78
N LYS A 46 -5.77 2.71 2.68
CA LYS A 46 -5.90 3.22 4.05
C LYS A 46 -4.56 3.23 4.81
N GLY A 47 -3.77 2.17 4.71
CA GLY A 47 -2.44 2.10 5.35
C GLY A 47 -1.51 3.20 4.84
N TYR A 48 -1.51 3.43 3.53
CA TYR A 48 -0.72 4.51 2.93
C TYR A 48 -1.17 5.90 3.42
N ILE A 49 -2.48 6.18 3.44
CA ILE A 49 -3.02 7.46 3.91
C ILE A 49 -2.68 7.71 5.39
N HIS A 50 -2.79 6.69 6.26
CA HIS A 50 -2.42 6.85 7.67
C HIS A 50 -0.93 7.16 7.81
N TRP A 51 -0.08 6.41 7.11
CA TRP A 51 1.36 6.67 7.11
C TRP A 51 1.72 8.08 6.63
N LEU A 52 1.03 8.59 5.59
CA LEU A 52 1.22 9.97 5.16
C LEU A 52 0.80 10.97 6.24
N ARG A 53 -0.32 10.75 6.92
CA ARG A 53 -0.81 11.63 8.00
C ARG A 53 0.16 11.66 9.18
N ASP A 54 0.62 10.50 9.63
CA ASP A 54 1.54 10.37 10.76
C ASP A 54 2.87 11.09 10.48
N ARG A 55 3.32 11.02 9.22
CA ARG A 55 4.55 11.66 8.77
C ARG A 55 4.37 13.13 8.43
N SER A 56 3.13 13.56 8.18
CA SER A 56 2.83 14.92 7.77
C SER A 56 2.92 15.93 8.89
N LEU A 57 2.95 15.54 10.19
CA LEU A 57 3.03 16.44 11.37
C LEU A 57 2.67 17.90 11.02
N LEU A 58 1.42 18.12 10.67
CA LEU A 58 0.89 19.42 10.27
C LEU A 58 -0.38 19.62 11.08
N TRP A 59 -0.22 20.20 12.26
CA TRP A 59 -0.08 21.66 12.34
C TRP A 59 1.21 22.01 13.08
#